data_AF-A0A348WP63-F1
#
_entry.id   AF-A0A348WP63-F1
#
_cell.length_a   1.000
_cell.length_b   1.000
_cell.length_c   1.000
_cell.angle_alpha   90.00
_cell.angle_beta   90.00
_cell.angle_gamma   90.00
#
_symmetry.space_group_name_H-M   'P 1'
#
loop_
_entity.id
_entity.type
_entity.pdbx_description
1 polymer ?
#
loop_
_entity_poly.entity_id
_entity_poly.type
_entity_poly.pdbx_seq_one_letter_code
_entity_poly.pdbx_strand_id
1 'polypeptide(L)'
;MKKLLLPLAIGSALALVGCGSGDSAPVSEQEVSVAATRVAFDPSNSVIPVPTNILLSGTVDGTLNIPVADPSDVSNPQVALNGLDGWGTHSTLTFDFSLPVDENGDSVTVTPASLEAQGSIRIFETVQGGSAVSEACAAASPAAACAVVGELEHGTDFTVKAVDSNTVAIVPLRPLKPKTGYIVALTNNIQDSLGRDVKASQTYTLMKRNADENPVSGDASAVSLQRLINSYEGALGQYGVDTDGVIYTSNFTTQSVGDVLNVTKQLLAQQIAAQNPPALVAQNQGVSLAQVLQGNGVTDPQTLQIAAAARVYGGQVTLPYYSPLPSQSNPQAPVNGRWRAQCDSPASILGAI
;
A
#
# COMPACT_ATOMS: atom_id res chain seq x y z
N MET A 1 -45.50 66.50 -7.55
CA MET A 1 -44.37 65.64 -7.16
C MET A 1 -44.07 64.71 -8.32
N LYS A 2 -42.82 64.72 -8.80
CA LYS A 2 -42.41 64.22 -10.12
C LYS A 2 -41.99 62.75 -10.05
N LYS A 3 -42.51 61.96 -11.01
CA LYS A 3 -41.85 60.88 -11.77
C LYS A 3 -41.05 59.82 -11.00
N LEU A 4 -41.68 58.68 -10.71
CA LEU A 4 -41.03 57.37 -10.52
C LEU A 4 -41.78 56.33 -11.37
N LEU A 5 -41.54 56.36 -12.68
CA LEU A 5 -41.87 55.32 -13.65
C LEU A 5 -40.69 55.29 -14.65
N LEU A 6 -40.13 54.09 -14.89
CA LEU A 6 -38.86 53.71 -15.58
C LEU A 6 -37.82 53.24 -14.54
N PRO A 7 -37.69 51.93 -14.22
CA PRO A 7 -37.22 50.92 -15.18
C PRO A 7 -37.71 49.48 -14.86
N LEU A 8 -38.98 49.16 -15.14
CA LEU A 8 -39.53 47.80 -14.98
C LEU A 8 -39.94 47.14 -16.31
N ALA A 9 -39.34 47.59 -17.42
CA ALA A 9 -39.80 47.26 -18.77
C ALA A 9 -38.68 46.86 -19.76
N ILE A 10 -37.55 46.31 -19.28
CA ILE A 10 -36.52 45.73 -20.15
C ILE A 10 -36.06 44.42 -19.53
N GLY A 11 -36.58 43.31 -20.03
CA GLY A 11 -36.18 41.96 -19.60
C GLY A 11 -37.20 40.86 -19.95
N SER A 12 -38.48 41.22 -20.10
CA SER A 12 -39.55 40.27 -20.47
C SER A 12 -39.75 40.09 -21.98
N ALA A 13 -38.70 40.32 -22.79
CA ALA A 13 -38.79 40.34 -24.25
C ALA A 13 -37.78 39.43 -24.97
N LEU A 14 -37.33 38.35 -24.33
CA LEU A 14 -36.68 37.21 -25.03
C LEU A 14 -37.35 35.85 -24.75
N ALA A 15 -38.54 35.85 -24.15
CA ALA A 15 -39.48 34.75 -24.27
C ALA A 15 -40.42 35.06 -25.44
N LEU A 16 -40.56 34.13 -26.38
CA LEU A 16 -41.38 34.16 -27.60
C LEU A 16 -40.75 34.79 -28.86
N VAL A 17 -39.75 34.10 -29.42
CA VAL A 17 -39.77 33.82 -30.87
C VAL A 17 -40.13 32.34 -31.03
N GLY A 18 -41.42 32.06 -30.88
CA GLY A 18 -42.05 30.79 -31.22
C GLY A 18 -42.98 31.01 -32.40
N CYS A 19 -42.45 30.87 -33.61
CA CYS A 19 -43.21 30.79 -34.84
C CYS A 19 -42.98 29.38 -35.41
N GLY A 20 -44.03 28.57 -35.53
CA GLY A 20 -43.91 27.24 -36.11
C GLY A 20 -45.03 26.30 -35.70
N SER A 21 -46.26 26.56 -36.17
CA SER A 21 -47.26 25.51 -36.32
C SER A 21 -46.82 24.61 -37.47
N GLY A 22 -46.28 23.44 -37.14
CA GLY A 22 -45.91 22.41 -38.10
C GLY A 22 -45.66 21.11 -37.34
N ASP A 23 -46.17 20.00 -37.87
CA ASP A 23 -46.09 18.63 -37.33
C ASP A 23 -44.65 18.05 -37.36
N SER A 24 -43.66 18.90 -37.12
CA SER A 24 -42.24 18.66 -37.34
C SER A 24 -41.42 19.58 -36.45
N ALA A 25 -41.75 19.65 -35.15
CA ALA A 25 -40.78 20.14 -34.18
C ALA A 25 -39.60 19.17 -34.20
N PRO A 26 -38.35 19.61 -34.46
CA PRO A 26 -37.20 18.75 -34.25
C PRO A 26 -37.23 18.37 -32.78
N VAL A 27 -37.39 17.06 -32.52
CA VAL A 27 -37.14 16.51 -31.20
C VAL A 27 -35.72 16.95 -30.88
N SER A 28 -35.54 17.80 -29.88
CA SER A 28 -34.21 18.00 -29.33
C SER A 28 -33.77 16.61 -28.88
N GLU A 29 -32.88 15.97 -29.63
CA GLU A 29 -32.17 14.80 -29.15
C GLU A 29 -31.57 15.23 -27.81
N GLN A 30 -32.14 14.71 -26.73
CA GLN A 30 -31.42 14.70 -25.46
C GLN A 30 -30.21 13.81 -25.75
N GLU A 31 -29.08 14.40 -26.14
CA GLU A 31 -27.81 13.70 -26.09
C GLU A 31 -27.61 13.31 -24.62
N VAL A 32 -27.99 12.09 -24.27
CA VAL A 32 -27.73 11.55 -22.94
C VAL A 32 -26.24 11.27 -22.90
N SER A 33 -25.48 12.26 -22.45
CA SER A 33 -24.04 12.11 -22.27
C SER A 33 -23.77 11.09 -21.18
N VAL A 34 -23.58 9.82 -21.56
CA VAL A 34 -23.13 8.75 -20.68
C VAL A 34 -21.87 9.20 -19.95
N ALA A 35 -21.86 9.10 -18.62
CA ALA A 35 -20.70 9.50 -17.83
C ALA A 35 -19.42 8.76 -18.27
N ALA A 36 -18.25 9.32 -17.97
CA ALA A 36 -16.98 8.68 -18.31
C ALA A 36 -16.61 7.60 -17.28
N THR A 37 -16.04 6.50 -17.75
CA THR A 37 -15.37 5.51 -16.90
C THR A 37 -14.14 6.13 -16.25
N ARG A 38 -13.93 5.88 -14.95
CA ARG A 38 -12.86 6.51 -14.17
C ARG A 38 -12.09 5.53 -13.31
N VAL A 39 -10.81 5.78 -13.08
CA VAL A 39 -10.06 5.06 -12.03
C VAL A 39 -10.71 5.33 -10.67
N ALA A 40 -10.89 4.29 -9.85
CA ALA A 40 -11.42 4.40 -8.51
C ALA A 40 -10.33 4.94 -7.56
N PHE A 41 -10.48 6.19 -7.13
CA PHE A 41 -9.63 6.81 -6.13
C PHE A 41 -10.45 7.87 -5.37
N ASP A 42 -10.78 7.55 -4.13
CA ASP A 42 -11.50 8.41 -3.20
C ASP A 42 -11.07 8.10 -1.75
N PRO A 43 -9.97 8.73 -1.30
CA PRO A 43 -9.42 8.55 0.05
C PRO A 43 -10.42 8.87 1.17
N SER A 44 -11.34 9.81 0.96
CA SER A 44 -12.36 10.18 1.95
C SER A 44 -13.34 9.06 2.23
N ASN A 45 -13.57 8.19 1.25
CA ASN A 45 -14.41 6.99 1.35
C ASN A 45 -13.57 5.71 1.46
N SER A 46 -12.28 5.81 1.80
CA SER A 46 -11.35 4.68 1.92
C SER A 46 -11.19 3.85 0.63
N VAL A 47 -11.45 4.45 -0.53
CA VAL A 47 -11.21 3.84 -1.84
C VAL A 47 -9.81 4.23 -2.28
N ILE A 48 -8.82 3.44 -1.88
CA ILE A 48 -7.41 3.67 -2.19
C ILE A 48 -6.82 2.37 -2.73
N PRO A 49 -6.36 2.33 -3.99
CA PRO A 49 -5.66 1.18 -4.54
C PRO A 49 -4.44 0.79 -3.71
N VAL A 50 -4.28 -0.51 -3.47
CA VAL A 50 -3.12 -1.09 -2.79
C VAL A 50 -2.28 -1.89 -3.79
N PRO A 51 -0.94 -1.95 -3.60
CA PRO A 51 -0.14 -1.30 -2.58
C PRO A 51 0.00 0.23 -2.79
N THR A 52 0.18 0.98 -1.70
CA THR A 52 0.45 2.42 -1.75
C THR A 52 1.22 2.93 -0.53
N ASN A 53 2.09 3.92 -0.74
CA ASN A 53 2.82 4.66 0.28
C ASN A 53 1.98 5.78 0.90
N ILE A 54 0.80 6.09 0.36
CA ILE A 54 -0.16 6.97 1.05
C ILE A 54 -0.44 6.43 2.46
N LEU A 55 -0.48 5.11 2.60
CA LEU A 55 -0.68 4.42 3.88
C LEU A 55 0.58 4.36 4.75
N LEU A 56 1.73 4.88 4.32
CA LEU A 56 2.87 5.16 5.20
C LEU A 56 2.75 6.55 5.84
N SER A 57 1.85 7.40 5.34
CA SER A 57 1.72 8.76 5.84
C SER A 57 1.24 8.76 7.30
N GLY A 58 1.95 9.53 8.14
CA GLY A 58 1.66 9.64 9.58
C GLY A 58 2.53 8.77 10.49
N THR A 59 3.39 7.90 9.93
CA THR A 59 4.41 7.17 10.70
C THR A 59 5.79 7.77 10.44
N VAL A 60 6.65 7.74 11.47
CA VAL A 60 8.03 8.24 11.38
C VAL A 60 9.00 7.09 11.07
N ASP A 61 8.61 5.86 11.40
CA ASP A 61 9.40 4.64 11.22
C ASP A 61 9.18 3.96 9.86
N GLY A 62 8.29 4.48 9.01
CA GLY A 62 8.01 3.92 7.69
C GLY A 62 7.18 2.63 7.73
N THR A 63 6.42 2.42 8.80
CA THR A 63 5.43 1.34 8.89
C THR A 63 4.10 1.72 8.23
N LEU A 64 3.34 0.70 7.80
CA LEU A 64 1.98 0.89 7.30
C LEU A 64 1.03 1.38 8.41
N ASN A 65 0.13 2.27 8.05
CA ASN A 65 -0.85 2.92 8.91
C ASN A 65 -2.26 2.78 8.33
N ILE A 66 -2.66 1.54 8.09
CA ILE A 66 -4.01 1.19 7.63
C ILE A 66 -4.99 1.52 8.77
N PRO A 67 -6.06 2.29 8.53
CA PRO A 67 -7.09 2.54 9.54
C PRO A 67 -7.73 1.23 10.01
N VAL A 68 -7.74 1.01 11.33
CA VAL A 68 -8.30 -0.17 11.98
C VAL A 68 -9.18 0.26 13.15
N ALA A 69 -10.28 -0.47 13.40
CA ALA A 69 -11.22 -0.13 14.47
C ALA A 69 -10.60 -0.25 15.87
N ASP A 70 -9.75 -1.26 16.07
CA ASP A 70 -9.01 -1.49 17.31
C ASP A 70 -7.54 -1.84 16.98
N PRO A 71 -6.60 -0.90 17.17
CA PRO A 71 -5.16 -1.15 16.98
C PRO A 71 -4.55 -2.20 17.92
N SER A 72 -5.26 -2.60 18.98
CA SER A 72 -4.81 -3.63 19.93
C SER A 72 -5.27 -5.04 19.56
N ASP A 73 -6.20 -5.18 18.60
CA ASP A 73 -6.68 -6.47 18.13
C ASP A 73 -5.67 -7.13 17.19
N VAL A 74 -4.73 -7.89 17.76
CA VAL A 74 -3.73 -8.65 17.01
C VAL A 74 -4.30 -9.81 16.20
N SER A 75 -5.58 -10.17 16.39
CA SER A 75 -6.26 -11.17 15.55
C SER A 75 -6.74 -10.58 14.23
N ASN A 76 -6.90 -9.25 14.16
CA ASN A 76 -7.18 -8.55 12.91
C ASN A 76 -5.91 -8.51 12.04
N PRO A 77 -5.92 -9.14 10.85
CA PRO A 77 -4.75 -9.18 9.98
C PRO A 77 -4.29 -7.80 9.52
N GLN A 78 -5.18 -6.80 9.45
CA GLN A 78 -4.79 -5.42 9.10
C GLN A 78 -3.90 -4.79 10.17
N VAL A 79 -4.13 -5.10 11.46
CA VAL A 79 -3.25 -4.65 12.54
C VAL A 79 -1.89 -5.32 12.39
N ALA A 80 -1.83 -6.59 11.96
CA ALA A 80 -0.57 -7.27 11.67
C ALA A 80 0.19 -6.61 10.50
N LEU A 81 -0.53 -6.24 9.42
CA LEU A 81 0.03 -5.53 8.27
C LEU A 81 0.62 -4.17 8.66
N ASN A 82 0.02 -3.44 9.61
CA ASN A 82 0.58 -2.20 10.14
C ASN A 82 1.92 -2.38 10.88
N GLY A 83 2.33 -3.61 11.18
CA GLY A 83 3.67 -3.90 11.71
C GLY A 83 4.75 -4.06 10.64
N LEU A 84 4.41 -3.98 9.35
CA LEU A 84 5.34 -4.17 8.24
C LEU A 84 5.94 -2.83 7.80
N ASP A 85 7.21 -2.85 7.45
CA ASP A 85 7.99 -1.72 6.92
C ASP A 85 7.91 -1.65 5.39
N GLY A 86 6.71 -1.84 4.84
CA GLY A 86 6.44 -1.78 3.41
C GLY A 86 5.61 -2.96 2.88
N TRP A 87 5.55 -3.05 1.56
CA TRP A 87 4.74 -4.03 0.83
C TRP A 87 5.57 -5.26 0.40
N GLY A 88 4.89 -6.36 0.09
CA GLY A 88 5.55 -7.57 -0.35
C GLY A 88 6.29 -7.38 -1.67
N THR A 89 7.43 -8.06 -1.85
CA THR A 89 8.22 -8.01 -3.10
C THR A 89 7.54 -8.69 -4.29
N HIS A 90 6.43 -9.39 -4.06
CA HIS A 90 5.65 -10.11 -5.08
C HIS A 90 4.15 -9.81 -4.93
N SER A 91 3.79 -8.71 -4.24
CA SER A 91 2.39 -8.32 -4.06
C SER A 91 1.76 -8.02 -5.42
N THR A 92 0.64 -8.69 -5.71
CA THR A 92 -0.25 -8.31 -6.81
C THR A 92 -0.81 -6.92 -6.54
N LEU A 93 -0.77 -6.06 -7.54
CA LEU A 93 -1.34 -4.72 -7.46
C LEU A 93 -2.69 -4.71 -8.12
N THR A 94 -3.71 -4.18 -7.45
CA THR A 94 -5.08 -4.17 -7.97
C THR A 94 -5.62 -2.76 -8.05
N PHE A 95 -6.20 -2.42 -9.19
CA PHE A 95 -6.84 -1.13 -9.42
C PHE A 95 -8.26 -1.36 -9.93
N ASP A 96 -9.20 -0.65 -9.32
CA ASP A 96 -10.61 -0.70 -9.68
C ASP A 96 -10.98 0.52 -10.53
N PHE A 97 -12.04 0.38 -11.31
CA PHE A 97 -12.64 1.42 -12.12
C PHE A 97 -14.10 1.64 -11.70
N SER A 98 -14.51 2.90 -11.63
CA SER A 98 -15.91 3.30 -11.51
C SER A 98 -16.55 3.27 -12.89
N LEU A 99 -17.53 2.39 -13.06
CA LEU A 99 -18.23 2.17 -14.31
C LEU A 99 -19.54 2.95 -14.35
N PRO A 100 -19.82 3.72 -15.42
CA PRO A 100 -21.11 4.31 -15.67
C PRO A 100 -22.07 3.27 -16.29
N VAL A 101 -23.36 3.60 -16.31
CA VAL A 101 -24.36 2.89 -17.09
C VAL A 101 -24.71 3.73 -18.32
N ASP A 102 -24.97 3.06 -19.44
CA ASP A 102 -25.39 3.69 -20.68
C ASP A 102 -26.89 4.01 -20.68
N GLU A 103 -27.39 4.52 -21.81
CA GLU A 103 -28.80 4.90 -22.00
C GLU A 103 -29.78 3.72 -21.89
N ASN A 104 -29.30 2.50 -22.13
CA ASN A 104 -30.09 1.27 -22.07
C ASN A 104 -30.04 0.61 -20.69
N GLY A 105 -29.25 1.18 -19.75
CA GLY A 105 -29.01 0.62 -18.43
C GLY A 105 -27.91 -0.45 -18.41
N ASP A 106 -27.18 -0.64 -19.51
CA ASP A 106 -26.07 -1.58 -19.60
C ASP A 106 -24.80 -0.93 -19.02
N SER A 107 -23.96 -1.73 -18.35
CA SER A 107 -22.72 -1.22 -17.77
C SER A 107 -21.67 -0.98 -18.84
N VAL A 108 -21.09 0.22 -18.84
CA VAL A 108 -19.91 0.52 -19.66
C VAL A 108 -18.68 -0.06 -18.97
N THR A 109 -18.11 -1.11 -19.55
CA THR A 109 -17.00 -1.88 -18.96
C THR A 109 -15.65 -1.38 -19.43
N VAL A 110 -14.57 -1.75 -18.75
CA VAL A 110 -13.21 -1.49 -19.25
C VAL A 110 -12.83 -2.57 -20.26
N THR A 111 -12.27 -2.17 -21.39
CA THR A 111 -11.90 -3.10 -22.46
C THR A 111 -10.63 -3.87 -22.07
N PRO A 112 -10.66 -5.21 -21.88
CA PRO A 112 -9.50 -5.97 -21.40
C PRO A 112 -8.26 -5.83 -22.28
N ALA A 113 -8.44 -5.83 -23.60
CA ALA A 113 -7.32 -5.68 -24.54
C ALA A 113 -6.58 -4.33 -24.38
N SER A 114 -7.30 -3.26 -23.99
CA SER A 114 -6.69 -1.95 -23.72
C SER A 114 -5.91 -1.95 -22.41
N LEU A 115 -6.36 -2.68 -21.37
CA LEU A 115 -5.64 -2.83 -20.11
C LEU A 115 -4.34 -3.59 -20.31
N GLU A 116 -4.39 -4.68 -21.07
CA GLU A 116 -3.25 -5.57 -21.31
C GLU A 116 -2.30 -5.06 -22.40
N ALA A 117 -2.62 -3.93 -23.05
CA ALA A 117 -1.74 -3.32 -24.05
C ALA A 117 -0.48 -2.71 -23.43
N GLN A 118 0.61 -2.71 -24.20
CA GLN A 118 1.85 -2.07 -23.79
C GLN A 118 1.65 -0.56 -23.63
N GLY A 119 2.18 0.01 -22.54
CA GLY A 119 2.07 1.45 -22.26
C GLY A 119 0.78 1.88 -21.57
N SER A 120 -0.25 1.02 -21.48
CA SER A 120 -1.48 1.32 -20.72
C SER A 120 -1.23 1.42 -19.23
N ILE A 121 -0.43 0.49 -18.71
CA ILE A 121 0.05 0.49 -17.33
C ILE A 121 1.57 0.37 -17.37
N ARG A 122 2.24 1.28 -16.65
CA ARG A 122 3.70 1.40 -16.62
C ARG A 122 4.17 1.34 -15.18
N ILE A 123 5.31 0.70 -14.92
CA ILE A 123 5.91 0.61 -13.58
C ILE A 123 7.33 1.16 -13.63
N PHE A 124 7.67 1.99 -12.66
CA PHE A 124 8.96 2.65 -12.56
C PHE A 124 9.61 2.33 -11.23
N GLU A 125 10.86 1.90 -11.24
CA GLU A 125 11.70 1.85 -10.05
C GLU A 125 12.07 3.28 -9.64
N THR A 126 12.00 3.58 -8.34
CA THR A 126 12.16 4.95 -7.84
C THR A 126 13.00 5.00 -6.56
N VAL A 127 13.63 6.16 -6.36
CA VAL A 127 14.25 6.55 -5.10
C VAL A 127 13.21 7.30 -4.28
N GLN A 128 13.01 6.87 -3.04
CA GLN A 128 12.05 7.44 -2.10
C GLN A 128 12.69 8.52 -1.23
N GLY A 129 11.86 9.38 -0.65
CA GLY A 129 12.28 10.38 0.34
C GLY A 129 12.94 9.74 1.56
N GLY A 130 13.78 10.51 2.25
CA GLY A 130 14.68 10.04 3.29
C GLY A 130 15.97 9.39 2.75
N SER A 131 16.10 9.22 1.43
CA SER A 131 17.33 8.73 0.81
C SER A 131 18.40 9.82 0.72
N ALA A 132 19.66 9.44 0.96
CA ALA A 132 20.82 10.34 0.93
C ALA A 132 21.29 10.74 -0.49
N VAL A 133 20.47 10.51 -1.53
CA VAL A 133 20.82 10.87 -2.92
C VAL A 133 20.89 12.38 -3.15
N SER A 134 20.19 13.17 -2.34
CA SER A 134 20.29 14.63 -2.32
C SER A 134 19.78 15.17 -0.98
N GLU A 135 20.17 16.39 -0.60
CA GLU A 135 19.68 17.04 0.61
C GLU A 135 18.15 17.20 0.61
N ALA A 136 17.58 17.57 -0.55
CA ALA A 136 16.14 17.69 -0.72
C ALA A 136 15.42 16.34 -0.56
N CYS A 137 15.99 15.26 -1.11
CA CYS A 137 15.40 13.93 -0.97
C CYS A 137 15.54 13.41 0.47
N ALA A 138 16.67 13.65 1.13
CA ALA A 138 16.89 13.25 2.52
C ALA A 138 15.89 13.93 3.48
N ALA A 139 15.48 15.16 3.19
CA ALA A 139 14.46 15.88 3.97
C ALA A 139 13.01 15.54 3.59
N ALA A 140 12.79 14.85 2.46
CA ALA A 140 11.44 14.51 2.00
C ALA A 140 10.84 13.36 2.80
N SER A 141 9.50 13.29 2.83
CA SER A 141 8.77 12.19 3.46
C SER A 141 9.17 10.84 2.85
N PRO A 142 9.33 9.77 3.64
CA PRO A 142 9.57 8.41 3.15
C PRO A 142 8.51 7.90 2.16
N ALA A 143 7.30 8.47 2.21
CA ALA A 143 6.24 8.14 1.28
C ALA A 143 6.42 8.76 -0.11
N ALA A 144 7.19 9.85 -0.22
CA ALA A 144 7.38 10.62 -1.44
C ALA A 144 8.37 9.97 -2.39
N ALA A 145 8.16 10.16 -3.70
CA ALA A 145 9.14 9.76 -4.71
C ALA A 145 10.03 10.95 -5.08
N CYS A 146 11.34 10.75 -5.03
CA CYS A 146 12.33 11.78 -5.38
C CYS A 146 12.76 11.69 -6.84
N ALA A 147 12.96 10.48 -7.35
CA ALA A 147 13.49 10.26 -8.70
C ALA A 147 13.09 8.88 -9.23
N VAL A 148 13.00 8.76 -10.54
CA VAL A 148 12.90 7.46 -11.24
C VAL A 148 14.29 6.97 -11.61
N VAL A 149 14.54 5.69 -11.34
CA VAL A 149 15.78 4.98 -11.65
C VAL A 149 15.68 4.29 -13.02
N GLY A 150 14.51 3.73 -13.33
CA GLY A 150 14.25 3.04 -14.58
C GLY A 150 12.82 2.56 -14.68
N GLU A 151 12.41 2.21 -15.90
CA GLU A 151 11.11 1.61 -16.19
C GLU A 151 11.22 0.09 -16.25
N LEU A 152 10.24 -0.61 -15.69
CA LEU A 152 10.10 -2.06 -15.78
C LEU A 152 9.40 -2.45 -17.09
N GLU A 153 9.76 -3.60 -17.63
CA GLU A 153 9.27 -4.07 -18.92
C GLU A 153 8.04 -4.97 -18.78
N HIS A 154 6.91 -4.57 -19.38
CA HIS A 154 5.69 -5.39 -19.44
C HIS A 154 5.95 -6.66 -20.28
N GLY A 155 5.65 -7.83 -19.70
CA GLY A 155 5.88 -9.15 -20.29
C GLY A 155 7.17 -9.82 -19.81
N THR A 156 8.08 -9.06 -19.20
CA THR A 156 9.35 -9.56 -18.65
C THR A 156 9.41 -9.39 -17.13
N ASP A 157 9.06 -8.20 -16.63
CA ASP A 157 9.11 -7.87 -15.20
C ASP A 157 7.77 -8.06 -14.51
N PHE A 158 6.69 -7.75 -15.21
CA PHE A 158 5.32 -7.88 -14.73
C PHE A 158 4.40 -8.24 -15.89
N THR A 159 3.19 -8.71 -15.57
CA THR A 159 2.09 -8.87 -16.53
C THR A 159 0.84 -8.19 -16.00
N VAL A 160 0.04 -7.64 -16.92
CA VAL A 160 -1.26 -7.06 -16.63
C VAL A 160 -2.35 -8.04 -17.04
N LYS A 161 -3.36 -8.19 -16.19
CA LYS A 161 -4.54 -9.01 -16.45
C LYS A 161 -5.81 -8.31 -15.99
N ALA A 162 -6.79 -8.24 -16.88
CA ALA A 162 -8.15 -7.91 -16.45
C ALA A 162 -8.67 -9.06 -15.57
N VAL A 163 -9.20 -8.73 -14.40
CA VAL A 163 -9.76 -9.71 -13.46
C VAL A 163 -11.26 -9.89 -13.74
N ASP A 164 -11.95 -8.79 -13.96
CA ASP A 164 -13.37 -8.70 -14.29
C ASP A 164 -13.65 -7.44 -15.12
N SER A 165 -14.91 -6.98 -15.16
CA SER A 165 -15.35 -5.82 -15.96
C SER A 165 -14.78 -4.47 -15.51
N ASN A 166 -14.30 -4.36 -14.26
CA ASN A 166 -13.87 -3.09 -13.67
C ASN A 166 -12.60 -3.21 -12.83
N THR A 167 -11.92 -4.34 -12.86
CA THR A 167 -10.73 -4.58 -12.03
C THR A 167 -9.56 -5.06 -12.89
N VAL A 168 -8.39 -4.47 -12.65
CA VAL A 168 -7.13 -4.92 -13.25
C VAL A 168 -6.16 -5.36 -12.17
N ALA A 169 -5.49 -6.49 -12.41
CA ALA A 169 -4.40 -6.98 -11.60
C ALA A 169 -3.07 -6.85 -12.35
N ILE A 170 -2.06 -6.37 -11.65
CA ILE A 170 -0.67 -6.36 -12.13
C ILE A 170 0.11 -7.35 -11.28
N VAL A 171 0.71 -8.33 -11.94
CA VAL A 171 1.40 -9.44 -11.30
C VAL A 171 2.89 -9.35 -11.63
N PRO A 172 3.77 -9.10 -10.64
CA PRO A 172 5.21 -9.23 -10.84
C PRO A 172 5.57 -10.66 -11.29
N LEU A 173 6.36 -10.78 -12.35
CA LEU A 173 6.85 -12.07 -12.87
C LEU A 173 8.13 -12.54 -12.16
N ARG A 174 8.78 -11.62 -11.45
CA ARG A 174 9.93 -11.86 -10.57
C ARG A 174 9.79 -11.02 -9.30
N PRO A 175 10.38 -11.44 -8.17
CA PRO A 175 10.40 -10.61 -6.98
C PRO A 175 11.03 -9.25 -7.28
N LEU A 176 10.31 -8.18 -6.92
CA LEU A 176 10.82 -6.82 -6.90
C LEU A 176 11.99 -6.70 -5.92
N LYS A 177 12.86 -5.72 -6.13
CA LYS A 177 13.99 -5.47 -5.24
C LYS A 177 13.46 -5.10 -3.85
N PRO A 178 14.04 -5.62 -2.76
CA PRO A 178 13.68 -5.20 -1.40
C PRO A 178 14.10 -3.74 -1.17
N LYS A 179 13.49 -3.05 -0.21
CA LYS A 179 13.78 -1.65 0.16
C LYS A 179 13.79 -0.68 -1.02
N THR A 180 12.95 -0.94 -2.00
CA THR A 180 12.95 -0.20 -3.27
C THR A 180 11.55 0.34 -3.53
N GLY A 181 11.50 1.61 -3.93
CA GLY A 181 10.26 2.27 -4.28
C GLY A 181 9.85 1.96 -5.72
N TYR A 182 8.55 1.92 -5.97
CA TYR A 182 7.98 1.71 -7.29
C TYR A 182 6.76 2.60 -7.49
N ILE A 183 6.70 3.29 -8.63
CA ILE A 183 5.49 4.01 -9.07
C ILE A 183 4.82 3.18 -10.16
N VAL A 184 3.53 2.91 -10.00
CA VAL A 184 2.66 2.42 -11.06
C VAL A 184 1.85 3.58 -11.62
N ALA A 185 1.93 3.79 -12.93
CA ALA A 185 1.17 4.80 -13.66
C ALA A 185 0.16 4.12 -14.58
N LEU A 186 -1.12 4.45 -14.40
CA LEU A 186 -2.19 4.13 -15.34
C LEU A 186 -2.30 5.30 -16.32
N THR A 187 -2.43 5.00 -17.61
CA THR A 187 -2.49 6.02 -18.67
C THR A 187 -3.86 6.07 -19.34
N ASN A 188 -4.10 7.11 -20.12
CA ASN A 188 -5.28 7.29 -20.96
C ASN A 188 -5.33 6.36 -22.18
N ASN A 189 -4.35 5.47 -22.38
CA ASN A 189 -4.44 4.39 -23.37
C ASN A 189 -5.47 3.31 -22.99
N ILE A 190 -5.90 3.30 -21.72
CA ILE A 190 -6.96 2.42 -21.24
C ILE A 190 -8.31 2.94 -21.76
N GLN A 191 -9.09 2.06 -22.39
CA GLN A 191 -10.35 2.39 -23.04
C GLN A 191 -11.53 1.64 -22.42
N ASP A 192 -12.69 2.29 -22.42
CA ASP A 192 -13.96 1.66 -22.07
C ASP A 192 -14.59 0.92 -23.28
N SER A 193 -15.70 0.23 -23.05
CA SER A 193 -16.42 -0.54 -24.07
C SER A 193 -17.08 0.32 -25.15
N LEU A 194 -17.12 1.65 -24.97
CA LEU A 194 -17.58 2.63 -25.95
C LEU A 194 -16.42 3.23 -26.77
N GLY A 195 -15.19 2.73 -26.57
CA GLY A 195 -13.98 3.22 -27.25
C GLY A 195 -13.47 4.56 -26.72
N ARG A 196 -13.90 4.99 -25.52
CA ARG A 196 -13.49 6.26 -24.91
C ARG A 196 -12.36 6.02 -23.93
N ASP A 197 -11.42 6.96 -23.85
CA ASP A 197 -10.36 6.90 -22.84
C ASP A 197 -10.94 6.97 -21.43
N VAL A 198 -10.50 6.03 -20.59
CA VAL A 198 -10.76 6.09 -19.15
C VAL A 198 -10.13 7.36 -18.59
N LYS A 199 -10.84 8.04 -17.69
CA LYS A 199 -10.39 9.30 -17.09
C LYS A 199 -9.89 9.09 -15.67
N ALA A 200 -9.10 10.06 -15.19
CA ALA A 200 -8.78 10.15 -13.77
C ALA A 200 -10.05 10.27 -12.91
N SER A 201 -9.98 9.87 -11.65
CA SER A 201 -11.02 10.23 -10.68
C SER A 201 -11.08 11.76 -10.53
N GLN A 202 -12.24 12.29 -10.15
CA GLN A 202 -12.37 13.73 -9.92
C GLN A 202 -11.41 14.19 -8.80
N THR A 203 -11.34 13.39 -7.72
CA THR A 203 -10.41 13.61 -6.61
C THR A 203 -8.96 13.61 -7.08
N TYR A 204 -8.55 12.61 -7.89
CA TYR A 204 -7.18 12.56 -8.41
C TYR A 204 -6.87 13.77 -9.29
N THR A 205 -7.80 14.18 -10.16
CA THR A 205 -7.66 15.37 -11.00
C THR A 205 -7.38 16.63 -10.19
N LEU A 206 -8.06 16.80 -9.06
CA LEU A 206 -7.83 17.92 -8.15
C LEU A 206 -6.47 17.82 -7.45
N MET A 207 -6.04 16.60 -7.11
CA MET A 207 -4.76 16.33 -6.43
C MET A 207 -3.55 16.46 -7.35
N LYS A 208 -3.70 16.29 -8.67
CA LYS A 208 -2.61 16.50 -9.65
C LYS A 208 -2.14 17.94 -9.73
N ARG A 209 -2.99 18.90 -9.36
CA ARG A 209 -2.65 20.34 -9.40
C ARG A 209 -1.50 20.62 -8.44
N ASN A 210 -0.65 21.58 -8.77
CA ASN A 210 0.44 22.03 -7.91
C ASN A 210 -0.12 22.48 -6.54
N ALA A 211 0.29 21.80 -5.47
CA ALA A 211 -0.20 22.05 -4.11
C ALA A 211 0.13 23.44 -3.56
N ASP A 212 1.22 24.06 -4.01
CA ASP A 212 1.65 25.37 -3.53
C ASP A 212 0.95 26.51 -4.27
N GLU A 213 0.54 26.29 -5.52
CA GLU A 213 -0.22 27.27 -6.31
C GLU A 213 -1.74 27.10 -6.18
N ASN A 214 -2.21 25.85 -6.12
CA ASN A 214 -3.62 25.47 -6.15
C ASN A 214 -3.90 24.37 -5.10
N PRO A 215 -3.83 24.71 -3.81
CA PRO A 215 -4.13 23.76 -2.74
C PRO A 215 -5.57 23.23 -2.85
N VAL A 216 -5.74 21.92 -2.64
CA VAL A 216 -7.04 21.25 -2.75
C VAL A 216 -8.03 21.71 -1.68
N SER A 217 -7.54 22.11 -0.51
CA SER A 217 -8.31 22.67 0.59
C SER A 217 -7.39 23.42 1.57
N GLY A 218 -7.96 24.00 2.63
CA GLY A 218 -7.18 24.56 3.75
C GLY A 218 -6.71 23.52 4.77
N ASP A 219 -7.01 22.23 4.57
CA ASP A 219 -6.62 21.15 5.48
C ASP A 219 -5.19 20.67 5.16
N ALA A 220 -4.30 20.74 6.14
CA ALA A 220 -2.91 20.32 6.00
C ALA A 220 -2.75 18.85 5.59
N SER A 221 -3.65 17.95 6.01
CA SER A 221 -3.61 16.54 5.64
C SER A 221 -3.93 16.32 4.16
N ALA A 222 -4.95 17.02 3.66
CA ALA A 222 -5.35 16.98 2.26
C ALA A 222 -4.25 17.57 1.35
N VAL A 223 -3.65 18.69 1.76
CA VAL A 223 -2.50 19.28 1.05
C VAL A 223 -1.27 18.38 1.10
N SER A 224 -1.05 17.65 2.20
CA SER A 224 0.06 16.69 2.30
C SER A 224 -0.10 15.53 1.32
N LEU A 225 -1.32 14.99 1.19
CA LEU A 225 -1.63 13.99 0.16
C LEU A 225 -1.46 14.55 -1.26
N GLN A 226 -1.87 15.81 -1.48
CA GLN A 226 -1.67 16.48 -2.76
C GLN A 226 -0.18 16.59 -3.11
N ARG A 227 0.66 17.05 -2.18
CA ARG A 227 2.12 17.12 -2.36
C ARG A 227 2.72 15.75 -2.64
N LEU A 228 2.19 14.71 -2.01
CA LEU A 228 2.63 13.35 -2.24
C LEU A 228 2.36 12.92 -3.68
N ILE A 229 1.15 13.15 -4.20
CA ILE A 229 0.81 12.89 -5.61
C ILE A 229 1.65 13.76 -6.56
N ASN A 230 1.88 15.04 -6.23
CA ASN A 230 2.76 15.91 -7.01
C ASN A 230 4.21 15.39 -7.04
N SER A 231 4.70 14.73 -5.98
CA SER A 231 6.03 14.12 -5.99
C SER A 231 6.14 12.96 -6.96
N TYR A 232 5.06 12.16 -7.11
CA TYR A 232 5.04 11.02 -8.02
C TYR A 232 5.04 11.49 -9.47
N GLU A 233 4.10 12.37 -9.83
CA GLU A 233 3.99 12.96 -11.16
C GLU A 233 5.25 13.78 -11.49
N GLY A 234 5.81 14.51 -10.52
CA GLY A 234 7.05 15.25 -10.68
C GLY A 234 8.26 14.36 -11.01
N ALA A 235 8.42 13.23 -10.30
CA ALA A 235 9.48 12.27 -10.57
C ALA A 235 9.32 11.61 -11.95
N LEU A 236 8.09 11.26 -12.35
CA LEU A 236 7.78 10.74 -13.68
C LEU A 236 8.07 11.77 -14.79
N GLY A 237 7.64 13.02 -14.60
CA GLY A 237 7.88 14.11 -15.55
C GLY A 237 9.37 14.41 -15.73
N GLN A 238 10.14 14.44 -14.65
CA GLN A 238 11.61 14.60 -14.71
C GLN A 238 12.31 13.48 -15.47
N TYR A 239 11.76 12.26 -15.41
CA TYR A 239 12.26 11.11 -16.17
C TYR A 239 11.87 11.16 -17.67
N GLY A 240 10.93 12.02 -18.04
CA GLY A 240 10.45 12.19 -19.42
C GLY A 240 9.14 11.48 -19.73
N VAL A 241 8.37 11.08 -18.72
CA VAL A 241 6.99 10.60 -18.92
C VAL A 241 6.08 11.81 -19.16
N ASP A 242 5.20 11.71 -20.17
CA ASP A 242 4.12 12.67 -20.34
C ASP A 242 3.05 12.47 -19.25
N THR A 243 3.09 13.33 -18.24
CA THR A 243 2.18 13.28 -17.10
C THR A 243 0.75 13.68 -17.45
N ASP A 244 0.51 14.34 -18.59
CA ASP A 244 -0.86 14.69 -19.02
C ASP A 244 -1.65 13.44 -19.43
N GLY A 245 -0.98 12.45 -20.01
CA GLY A 245 -1.54 11.14 -20.32
C GLY A 245 -1.74 10.23 -19.11
N VAL A 246 -1.22 10.58 -17.93
CA VAL A 246 -1.34 9.77 -16.71
C VAL A 246 -2.67 10.05 -16.01
N ILE A 247 -3.49 9.01 -15.86
CA ILE A 247 -4.82 9.10 -15.24
C ILE A 247 -4.82 8.72 -13.76
N TYR A 248 -3.80 8.00 -13.29
CA TYR A 248 -3.59 7.68 -11.88
C TYR A 248 -2.14 7.23 -11.63
N THR A 249 -1.58 7.58 -10.47
CA THR A 249 -0.30 7.04 -9.97
C THR A 249 -0.46 6.44 -8.59
N SER A 250 0.18 5.28 -8.36
CA SER A 250 0.38 4.72 -7.02
C SER A 250 1.86 4.44 -6.81
N ASN A 251 2.44 5.07 -5.80
CA ASN A 251 3.79 4.78 -5.34
C ASN A 251 3.74 3.77 -4.19
N PHE A 252 4.64 2.81 -4.12
CA PHE A 252 4.77 1.89 -3.00
C PHE A 252 6.22 1.46 -2.79
N THR A 253 6.59 1.16 -1.54
CA THR A 253 7.94 0.64 -1.21
C THR A 253 7.88 -0.80 -0.73
N THR A 254 8.82 -1.62 -1.18
CA THR A 254 8.96 -3.02 -0.75
C THR A 254 9.65 -3.15 0.60
N GLN A 255 9.27 -4.17 1.38
CA GLN A 255 9.82 -4.45 2.72
C GLN A 255 11.34 -4.68 2.72
N SER A 256 11.95 -4.51 3.89
CA SER A 256 13.35 -4.89 4.15
C SER A 256 13.50 -6.41 4.32
N VAL A 257 13.48 -7.13 3.20
CA VAL A 257 13.67 -8.58 3.22
C VAL A 257 15.09 -8.93 3.67
N GLY A 258 15.23 -9.53 4.85
CA GLY A 258 16.49 -10.09 5.36
C GLY A 258 17.27 -9.18 6.31
N ASP A 259 16.95 -7.89 6.41
CA ASP A 259 17.64 -6.95 7.31
C ASP A 259 17.40 -7.32 8.77
N VAL A 260 16.16 -7.65 9.14
CA VAL A 260 15.81 -8.14 10.48
C VAL A 260 16.64 -9.38 10.86
N LEU A 261 16.83 -10.29 9.91
CA LEU A 261 17.64 -11.50 10.12
C LEU A 261 19.13 -11.15 10.24
N ASN A 262 19.63 -10.21 9.44
CA ASN A 262 21.01 -9.74 9.52
C ASN A 262 21.29 -9.03 10.84
N VAL A 263 20.38 -8.20 11.34
CA VAL A 263 20.51 -7.57 12.66
C VAL A 263 20.50 -8.63 13.76
N THR A 264 19.62 -9.62 13.68
CA THR A 264 19.63 -10.75 14.63
C THR A 264 20.96 -11.50 14.61
N LYS A 265 21.53 -11.74 13.42
CA LYS A 265 22.87 -12.36 13.27
C LYS A 265 23.97 -11.46 13.84
N GLN A 266 23.90 -10.15 13.64
CA GLN A 266 24.87 -9.20 14.19
C GLN A 266 24.84 -9.18 15.72
N LEU A 267 23.65 -9.19 16.33
CA LEU A 267 23.50 -9.28 17.79
C LEU A 267 24.13 -10.58 18.34
N LEU A 268 23.90 -11.71 17.68
CA LEU A 268 24.56 -12.97 18.03
C LEU A 268 26.09 -12.90 17.82
N ALA A 269 26.55 -12.27 16.75
CA ALA A 269 27.98 -12.09 16.49
C ALA A 269 28.65 -11.19 17.54
N GLN A 270 27.96 -10.15 18.03
CA GLN A 270 28.44 -9.30 19.13
C GLN A 270 28.61 -10.11 20.41
N GLN A 271 27.68 -11.03 20.73
CA GLN A 271 27.82 -11.93 21.88
C GLN A 271 29.04 -12.85 21.74
N ILE A 272 29.31 -13.37 20.55
CA ILE A 272 30.53 -14.16 20.26
C ILE A 272 31.78 -13.29 20.46
N ALA A 273 31.80 -12.07 19.92
CA ALA A 273 32.93 -11.15 20.05
C ALA A 273 33.19 -10.74 21.51
N ALA A 274 32.13 -10.62 22.31
CA ALA A 274 32.19 -10.40 23.75
C ALA A 274 32.58 -11.67 24.55
N GLN A 275 32.96 -12.76 23.88
CA GLN A 275 33.31 -14.06 24.47
C GLN A 275 32.19 -14.67 25.32
N ASN A 276 30.93 -14.31 25.05
CA ASN A 276 29.76 -14.82 25.74
C ASN A 276 28.72 -15.38 24.73
N PRO A 277 29.10 -16.36 23.89
CA PRO A 277 28.16 -16.95 22.94
C PRO A 277 27.06 -17.72 23.70
N PRO A 278 25.83 -17.77 23.17
CA PRO A 278 24.84 -18.72 23.65
C PRO A 278 25.37 -20.15 23.52
N ALA A 279 25.70 -20.76 24.66
CA ALA A 279 26.18 -22.13 24.72
C ALA A 279 25.20 -22.97 25.53
N LEU A 280 24.78 -24.09 24.95
CA LEU A 280 24.06 -25.12 25.70
C LEU A 280 25.10 -26.08 26.28
N VAL A 281 25.35 -25.98 27.58
CA VAL A 281 26.17 -26.98 28.29
C VAL A 281 25.23 -28.00 28.92
N ALA A 282 25.16 -29.19 28.30
CA ALA A 282 24.42 -30.32 28.85
C ALA A 282 25.30 -31.11 29.81
N GLN A 283 24.85 -31.29 31.04
CA GLN A 283 25.50 -32.14 32.04
C GLN A 283 24.62 -33.33 32.39
N ASN A 284 25.27 -34.47 32.63
CA ASN A 284 24.60 -35.66 33.12
C ASN A 284 24.00 -35.36 34.50
N GLN A 285 22.70 -35.56 34.63
CA GLN A 285 21.96 -35.28 35.87
C GLN A 285 22.15 -36.37 36.94
N GLY A 286 22.91 -37.42 36.64
CA GLY A 286 23.17 -38.53 37.57
C GLY A 286 21.98 -39.48 37.76
N VAL A 287 20.89 -39.26 37.01
CA VAL A 287 19.67 -40.08 37.05
C VAL A 287 19.42 -40.79 35.71
N SER A 288 18.78 -41.95 35.77
CA SER A 288 18.29 -42.66 34.58
C SER A 288 16.92 -42.15 34.16
N LEU A 289 16.57 -42.36 32.89
CA LEU A 289 15.23 -42.04 32.39
C LEU A 289 14.15 -42.81 33.17
N ALA A 290 14.45 -44.03 33.64
CA ALA A 290 13.54 -44.80 34.49
C ALA A 290 13.18 -44.09 35.79
N GLN A 291 14.14 -43.43 36.46
CA GLN A 291 13.89 -42.67 37.69
C GLN A 291 13.01 -41.44 37.43
N VAL A 292 13.20 -40.77 36.29
CA VAL A 292 12.35 -39.63 35.89
C VAL A 292 10.93 -40.08 35.55
N LEU A 293 10.77 -41.18 34.81
CA LEU A 293 9.46 -41.72 34.43
C LEU A 293 8.69 -42.23 35.66
N GLN A 294 9.35 -42.89 36.61
CA GLN A 294 8.74 -43.27 37.89
C GLN A 294 8.25 -42.05 38.68
N GLY A 295 9.05 -40.98 38.75
CA GLY A 295 8.66 -39.72 39.39
C GLY A 295 7.46 -39.01 38.73
N ASN A 296 7.15 -39.33 37.48
CA ASN A 296 5.99 -38.84 36.73
C ASN A 296 4.82 -39.87 36.70
N GLY A 297 4.88 -40.93 37.50
CA GLY A 297 3.78 -41.88 37.68
C GLY A 297 3.76 -43.08 36.74
N VAL A 298 4.82 -43.30 35.95
CA VAL A 298 4.94 -44.50 35.10
C VAL A 298 5.37 -45.70 35.96
N THR A 299 4.59 -46.79 35.92
CA THR A 299 4.81 -47.99 36.75
C THR A 299 5.03 -49.28 35.95
N ASP A 300 4.89 -49.25 34.62
CA ASP A 300 5.07 -50.44 33.78
C ASP A 300 6.52 -50.98 33.85
N PRO A 301 6.73 -52.23 34.32
CA PRO A 301 8.07 -52.76 34.54
C PRO A 301 8.91 -52.90 33.27
N GLN A 302 8.30 -53.23 32.12
CA GLN A 302 9.01 -53.39 30.86
C GLN A 302 9.52 -52.03 30.34
N THR A 303 8.66 -51.01 30.38
CA THR A 303 9.02 -49.62 30.02
C THR A 303 10.14 -49.08 30.90
N LEU A 304 10.08 -49.32 32.21
CA LEU A 304 11.10 -48.86 33.16
C LEU A 304 12.44 -49.60 32.99
N GLN A 305 12.41 -50.88 32.64
CA GLN A 305 13.63 -51.66 32.38
C GLN A 305 14.36 -51.17 31.13
N ILE A 306 13.64 -50.84 30.07
CA ILE A 306 14.22 -50.27 28.84
C ILE A 306 14.75 -48.86 29.11
N ALA A 307 14.01 -48.03 29.86
CA ALA A 307 14.40 -46.67 30.20
C ALA A 307 15.62 -46.60 31.15
N ALA A 308 15.92 -47.67 31.90
CA ALA A 308 17.03 -47.68 32.86
C ALA A 308 18.41 -47.57 32.19
N ALA A 309 18.53 -47.94 30.91
CA ALA A 309 19.76 -47.82 30.13
C ALA A 309 20.03 -46.37 29.65
N ALA A 310 19.01 -45.52 29.61
CA ALA A 310 19.13 -44.14 29.17
C ALA A 310 19.53 -43.21 30.34
N ARG A 311 20.53 -42.35 30.12
CA ARG A 311 20.96 -41.32 31.06
C ARG A 311 20.30 -40.00 30.72
N VAL A 312 19.90 -39.26 31.75
CA VAL A 312 19.30 -37.94 31.56
C VAL A 312 20.39 -36.88 31.57
N TYR A 313 20.43 -36.08 30.52
CA TYR A 313 21.26 -34.88 30.44
C TYR A 313 20.36 -33.66 30.47
N GLY A 314 20.75 -32.67 31.27
CA GLY A 314 20.08 -31.39 31.38
C GLY A 314 21.07 -30.28 31.09
N GLY A 315 20.65 -29.28 30.34
CA GLY A 315 21.46 -28.11 30.03
C GLY A 315 20.61 -26.86 30.00
N GLN A 316 21.27 -25.72 30.20
CA GLN A 316 20.66 -24.40 30.07
C GLN A 316 21.38 -23.63 28.97
N VAL A 317 20.62 -22.83 28.23
CA VAL A 317 21.14 -21.86 27.28
C VAL A 317 20.41 -20.54 27.49
N THR A 318 21.15 -19.44 27.46
CA THR A 318 20.58 -18.09 27.48
C THR A 318 20.51 -17.57 26.05
N LEU A 319 19.31 -17.30 25.57
CA LEU A 319 19.06 -16.76 24.24
C LEU A 319 18.44 -15.36 24.38
N PRO A 320 18.70 -14.45 23.42
CA PRO A 320 17.90 -13.25 23.27
C PRO A 320 16.41 -13.60 23.12
N TYR A 321 15.54 -12.95 23.90
CA TYR A 321 14.10 -13.16 23.89
C TYR A 321 13.41 -11.87 23.48
N TYR A 322 12.71 -11.91 22.34
CA TYR A 322 12.11 -10.72 21.71
C TYR A 322 10.59 -10.67 21.85
N SER A 323 9.97 -11.72 22.41
CA SER A 323 8.52 -11.74 22.66
C SER A 323 8.19 -11.07 24.00
N PRO A 324 6.98 -10.56 24.22
CA PRO A 324 6.61 -9.96 25.50
C PRO A 324 6.61 -10.97 26.64
N LEU A 325 7.15 -10.57 27.79
CA LEU A 325 7.21 -11.42 28.98
C LEU A 325 5.81 -11.56 29.61
N PRO A 326 5.41 -12.78 30.03
CA PRO A 326 4.19 -13.00 30.80
C PRO A 326 4.17 -12.12 32.06
N SER A 327 3.01 -11.53 32.35
CA SER A 327 2.76 -10.78 33.59
C SER A 327 1.46 -11.23 34.24
N GLN A 328 1.20 -10.86 35.50
CA GLN A 328 -0.08 -11.18 36.14
C GLN A 328 -1.28 -10.60 35.38
N SER A 329 -1.13 -9.41 34.80
CA SER A 329 -2.16 -8.76 33.98
C SER A 329 -2.27 -9.34 32.57
N ASN A 330 -1.23 -9.99 32.04
CA ASN A 330 -1.25 -10.67 30.75
C ASN A 330 -0.38 -11.94 30.77
N PRO A 331 -0.91 -13.08 31.25
CA PRO A 331 -0.17 -14.34 31.28
C PRO A 331 0.13 -14.90 29.89
N GLN A 332 -0.65 -14.51 28.88
CA GLN A 332 -0.51 -14.94 27.48
C GLN A 332 0.29 -13.95 26.63
N ALA A 333 1.06 -13.04 27.26
CA ALA A 333 1.89 -12.04 26.58
C ALA A 333 2.78 -12.62 25.46
N PRO A 334 3.36 -13.83 25.58
CA PRO A 334 4.14 -14.41 24.48
C PRO A 334 3.32 -14.78 23.24
N VAL A 335 2.01 -14.96 23.39
CA VAL A 335 1.09 -15.45 22.35
C VAL A 335 0.30 -14.30 21.73
N ASN A 336 -0.14 -13.34 22.54
CA ASN A 336 -0.92 -12.18 22.07
C ASN A 336 -0.08 -10.89 21.92
N GLY A 337 1.18 -10.92 22.34
CA GLY A 337 2.10 -9.82 22.24
C GLY A 337 2.92 -9.84 20.95
N ARG A 338 3.42 -8.67 20.55
CA ARG A 338 4.29 -8.53 19.37
C ARG A 338 5.75 -8.62 19.75
N TRP A 339 6.53 -9.21 18.84
CA TRP A 339 7.97 -9.14 18.92
C TRP A 339 8.40 -7.68 18.89
N ARG A 340 9.25 -7.28 19.83
CA ARG A 340 9.84 -5.93 19.85
C ARG A 340 11.34 -6.08 19.74
N ALA A 341 11.91 -5.47 18.71
CA ALA A 341 13.35 -5.33 18.61
C ALA A 341 13.87 -4.51 19.81
N GLN A 342 15.09 -4.81 20.25
CA GLN A 342 15.68 -4.12 21.38
C GLN A 342 16.17 -2.74 20.91
N CYS A 343 15.39 -1.70 21.24
CA CYS A 343 15.68 -0.26 21.08
C CYS A 343 15.80 0.34 19.67
N ASP A 344 16.05 -0.42 18.61
CA ASP A 344 16.03 0.10 17.23
C ASP A 344 15.17 -0.83 16.36
N SER A 345 14.24 -0.26 15.58
CA SER A 345 13.52 -1.05 14.59
C SER A 345 14.42 -1.19 13.36
N PRO A 346 14.98 -2.38 13.05
CA PRO A 346 15.67 -2.59 11.79
C PRO A 346 14.70 -2.49 10.59
N ALA A 347 13.39 -2.49 10.88
CA ALA A 347 12.31 -2.17 9.96
C ALA A 347 12.27 -0.64 9.78
N SER A 348 13.31 -0.08 9.16
CA SER A 348 13.19 1.20 8.50
C SER A 348 13.72 1.02 7.09
N ILE A 349 12.83 1.26 6.13
CA ILE A 349 13.14 1.37 4.70
C ILE A 349 14.38 2.27 4.46
N LEU A 350 14.70 3.15 5.42
CA LEU A 350 15.71 4.20 5.31
C LEU A 350 16.92 4.05 6.22
N GLY A 351 17.04 3.01 7.05
CA GLY A 351 18.13 2.94 8.03
C GLY A 351 18.17 4.15 8.97
N ALA A 352 17.02 4.80 9.16
CA ALA A 352 16.86 5.93 10.04
C ALA A 352 16.64 5.39 11.46
N ILE A 353 17.78 5.23 12.14
CA ILE A 353 18.00 5.03 13.58
C ILE A 353 17.15 3.90 14.20
#